data_AF-A0A354J183-F1
#
_entry.id   AF-A0A354J183-F1
#
_cell.length_a   1.000
_cell.length_b   1.000
_cell.length_c   1.000
_cell.angle_alpha   90.00
_cell.angle_beta   90.00
_cell.angle_gamma   90.00
#
_symmetry.space_group_name_H-M   'P 1'
#
loop_
_entity.id
_entity.type
_entity.pdbx_description
1 polymer ?
#
loop_
_entity_poly.entity_id
_entity_poly.type
_entity_poly.pdbx_seq_one_letter_code
_entity_poly.pdbx_strand_id
1 'polypeptide(L)' 'MSVTKQTIQSRYVTLQEWAATMFSKVPHENTLRRWVHDGHIQPQPQKVGKSWQVKRDARYVS' A
#
# COMPACT_ATOMS: atom_id res chain seq x y z
N MET A 1 17.61 28.62 -6.70
CA MET A 1 16.21 28.56 -6.22
C MET A 1 15.62 27.23 -6.66
N SER A 2 15.69 26.22 -5.80
CA SER A 2 15.22 24.87 -6.13
C SER A 2 13.70 24.85 -5.99
N VAL A 3 13.01 24.85 -7.13
CA VAL A 3 11.55 24.65 -7.18
C VAL A 3 11.27 23.24 -6.68
N THR A 4 10.87 23.11 -5.42
CA THR A 4 10.29 21.89 -4.89
C THR A 4 9.03 21.60 -5.69
N LYS A 5 9.11 20.64 -6.61
CA LYS A 5 7.93 20.09 -7.28
C LYS A 5 7.03 19.48 -6.20
N GLN A 6 6.05 20.24 -5.74
CA GLN A 6 5.05 19.76 -4.80
C GLN A 6 4.23 18.69 -5.53
N THR A 7 4.57 17.43 -5.29
CA THR A 7 3.95 16.29 -5.96
C THR A 7 2.64 16.03 -5.25
N ILE A 8 1.51 16.16 -5.94
CA ILE A 8 0.21 15.76 -5.39
C ILE A 8 0.27 14.25 -5.15
N GLN A 9 0.43 13.86 -3.90
CA GLN A 9 0.52 12.48 -3.49
C GLN A 9 -0.89 11.88 -3.40
N SER A 10 -1.21 10.91 -4.27
CA SER A 10 -2.47 10.14 -4.20
C SER A 10 -2.70 9.54 -2.80
N ARG A 11 -3.93 9.65 -2.27
CA ARG A 11 -4.26 9.11 -0.95
C ARG A 11 -4.17 7.58 -0.88
N TYR A 12 -4.36 6.93 -2.02
CA TYR A 12 -4.29 5.49 -2.21
C TYR A 12 -3.14 5.12 -3.14
N VAL A 13 -2.55 3.95 -2.88
CA VAL A 13 -1.47 3.32 -3.65
C VAL A 13 -1.77 1.84 -3.82
N THR A 14 -1.05 1.16 -4.71
CA THR A 14 -1.17 -0.31 -4.83
C THR A 14 -0.57 -1.02 -3.62
N LEU A 15 -0.95 -2.30 -3.41
CA LEU A 15 -0.35 -3.15 -2.37
C LEU A 15 1.18 -3.20 -2.45
N GLN A 16 1.72 -3.31 -3.66
CA GLN A 16 3.15 -3.46 -3.87
C GLN A 16 3.91 -2.16 -3.58
N GLU A 17 3.36 -1.01 -3.99
CA GLU A 17 3.93 0.30 -3.66
C GLU A 17 3.88 0.56 -2.15
N TRP A 18 2.75 0.28 -1.50
CA TRP A 18 2.65 0.38 -0.04
C TRP A 18 3.66 -0.53 0.65
N ALA A 19 3.78 -1.79 0.24
CA ALA A 19 4.74 -2.72 0.81
C ALA A 19 6.21 -2.26 0.61
N ALA A 20 6.53 -1.65 -0.54
CA ALA A 20 7.85 -1.05 -0.79
C ALA A 20 8.18 0.12 0.14
N THR A 21 7.17 0.84 0.66
CA THR A 21 7.39 1.90 1.66
C THR A 21 7.55 1.37 3.08
N MET A 22 7.04 0.17 3.37
CA MET A 22 7.00 -0.42 4.72
C MET A 22 8.15 -1.41 4.98
N PHE A 23 8.56 -2.17 3.96
CA PHE A 23 9.49 -3.29 4.09
C PHE A 23 10.70 -3.11 3.17
N SER A 24 11.89 -3.34 3.71
CA SER A 24 13.13 -3.36 2.91
C SER A 24 13.12 -4.49 1.87
N LYS A 25 12.54 -5.64 2.22
CA LYS A 25 12.29 -6.76 1.32
C LYS A 25 10.79 -6.91 1.09
N VAL A 26 10.33 -6.46 -0.07
CA VAL A 26 8.92 -6.51 -0.44
C VAL A 26 8.48 -7.98 -0.59
N PRO A 27 7.45 -8.42 0.16
CA PRO A 27 6.86 -9.74 -0.04
C PRO A 27 6.26 -9.90 -1.43
N HIS A 28 6.12 -11.15 -1.89
CA HIS A 28 5.46 -11.43 -3.16
C HIS A 28 3.99 -11.01 -3.13
N GLU A 29 3.44 -10.63 -4.29
CA GLU A 29 2.07 -10.09 -4.37
C GLU A 29 1.02 -11.04 -3.78
N ASN A 30 1.15 -12.36 -4.00
CA ASN A 30 0.26 -13.36 -3.42
C ASN A 30 0.23 -13.32 -1.88
N THR A 31 1.38 -13.07 -1.24
CA THR A 31 1.46 -12.91 0.22
C THR A 31 0.75 -11.64 0.67
N LEU A 32 0.94 -10.52 -0.05
CA LEU A 32 0.25 -9.27 0.24
C LEU A 32 -1.27 -9.41 0.09
N ARG A 33 -1.74 -10.11 -0.95
CA ARG A 33 -3.17 -10.40 -1.14
C ARG A 33 -3.71 -11.26 0.02
N ARG A 34 -2.94 -12.24 0.48
CA ARG A 34 -3.32 -13.05 1.65
C ARG A 34 -3.46 -12.19 2.90
N TRP A 35 -2.56 -11.24 3.14
CA TRP A 35 -2.69 -10.27 4.24
C TRP A 35 -3.94 -9.40 4.16
N VAL A 36 -4.38 -9.03 2.96
CA VAL A 36 -5.67 -8.32 2.80
C VAL A 36 -6.83 -9.18 3.28
N HIS A 37 -6.84 -10.47 2.89
CA HIS A 37 -7.89 -11.41 3.27
C HIS A 37 -7.87 -11.75 4.76
N ASP A 38 -6.67 -11.91 5.33
CA ASP A 38 -6.46 -12.22 6.75
C ASP A 38 -6.66 -10.98 7.65
N GLY A 39 -6.82 -9.78 7.06
CA GLY A 39 -7.08 -8.54 7.81
C GLY A 39 -5.83 -7.90 8.42
N HIS A 40 -4.63 -8.27 7.95
CA HIS A 40 -3.36 -7.80 8.50
C HIS A 40 -2.95 -6.39 8.05
N ILE A 41 -3.78 -5.69 7.28
CA ILE A 41 -3.50 -4.33 6.81
C ILE A 41 -4.65 -3.43 7.25
N GLN A 42 -4.35 -2.39 8.03
CA GLN A 42 -5.34 -1.48 8.60
C GLN A 42 -5.04 0.00 8.26
N PRO A 43 -6.01 0.78 7.76
CA PRO A 43 -7.38 0.36 7.43
C PRO A 43 -7.44 -0.63 6.27
N GLN A 44 -8.50 -1.43 6.22
CA GLN A 44 -8.60 -2.54 5.27
C GLN A 44 -8.47 -2.05 3.82
N PRO A 45 -7.62 -2.68 3.00
CA PRO A 45 -7.49 -2.35 1.59
C PRO A 45 -8.80 -2.50 0.83
N GLN A 46 -9.02 -1.65 -0.17
CA GLN A 46 -10.20 -1.68 -1.02
C GLN A 46 -9.86 -2.30 -2.38
N LYS A 47 -10.72 -3.19 -2.88
CA LYS A 47 -10.61 -3.73 -4.24
C LYS A 47 -11.16 -2.72 -5.25
N VAL A 48 -10.34 -2.28 -6.21
CA VAL A 48 -10.73 -1.37 -7.29
C VAL A 48 -10.34 -2.01 -8.63
N GLY A 49 -11.33 -2.49 -9.36
CA GLY A 49 -11.12 -3.27 -10.58
C GLY A 49 -10.38 -4.59 -10.30
N LYS A 50 -9.21 -4.78 -10.94
CA LYS A 50 -8.37 -5.98 -10.76
C LYS A 50 -7.30 -5.82 -9.67
N SER A 51 -7.19 -4.65 -9.05
CA SER A 51 -6.10 -4.33 -8.12
C SER A 51 -6.64 -3.94 -6.75
N TRP A 52 -5.83 -4.17 -5.72
CA TRP A 52 -6.09 -3.68 -4.37
C TRP A 52 -5.42 -2.33 -4.16
N GLN A 53 -6.19 -1.39 -3.63
CA GLN A 53 -5.73 -0.07 -3.23
C GLN A 53 -5.66 0.02 -1.71
N VAL A 54 -4.52 0.47 -1.23
CA VAL A 54 -4.19 0.64 0.18
C VAL A 54 -4.02 2.13 0.43
N LYS A 55 -4.51 2.64 1.57
CA LYS A 55 -4.16 4.00 1.94
C LYS A 55 -2.66 4.08 2.26
N ARG A 56 -2.01 5.18 1.88
CA ARG A 56 -0.58 5.37 2.19
C ARG A 56 -0.26 5.30 3.68
N ASP A 57 -1.19 5.69 4.53
CA ASP A 57 -1.06 5.70 5.99
C ASP A 57 -1.44 4.36 6.65
N ALA A 58 -1.79 3.34 5.86
CA ALA A 58 -2.12 2.03 6.38
C ALA A 58 -0.91 1.36 7.03
N ARG A 59 -1.16 0.56 8.05
CA ARG A 59 -0.15 -0.17 8.81
C ARG A 59 -0.40 -1.67 8.72
N TYR A 60 0.70 -2.41 8.78
CA TYR A 60 0.66 -3.85 8.97
C TYR A 60 0.37 -4.16 10.44
N VAL A 61 -0.66 -4.96 10.70
CA VAL A 61 -1.10 -5.39 12.03
C VAL A 61 -1.13 -6.91 11.99
N SER A 62 -0.30 -7.56 12.81
CA SER A 62 -0.22 -9.03 12.90
C SER A 62 -0.95 -9.55 14.11
#